data_AF-A0A1F9YSK8-F1
#
_entry.id   AF-A0A1F9YSK8-F1
#
_cell.length_a   1.000
_cell.length_b   1.000
_cell.length_c   1.000
_cell.angle_alpha   90.00
_cell.angle_beta   90.00
_cell.angle_gamma   90.00
#
_symmetry.space_group_name_H-M   'P 1'
#
loop_
_entity.id
_entity.type
_entity.pdbx_description
1 polymer ?
#
loop_
_entity_poly.entity_id
_entity_poly.type
_entity_poly.pdbx_seq_one_letter_code
_entity_poly.pdbx_strand_id
1 'polypeptide(L)'
;MSGKKERGESKVCPVCNARISRSRYAGHMRRVHGDGANEGGQPRAEGAQKGKRAERRKAELARKRRSRSITVVASALFVLAVGGGIYLATDNDQSSGPEPVQPPPPQTQTTVTLGLSALGDSAQFYTYNANGVNVRYFAAVGSDGNVHVALDACDVCYSEKKGYRQVGGVMKCNNCGKEFAIVSIGTENLTGGCWPSFVPISIDGSEVVIQISSLSGKRFMFQ
;
A
#
# COMPACT_ATOMS: atom_id res chain seq x y z
N MET A 1 -24.60 -71.86 -55.57
CA MET A 1 -24.20 -71.91 -57.00
C MET A 1 -24.38 -70.51 -57.55
N SER A 2 -23.38 -69.64 -57.45
CA SER A 2 -22.25 -69.44 -58.38
C SER A 2 -22.67 -68.94 -59.77
N GLY A 3 -22.20 -67.73 -60.13
CA GLY A 3 -22.18 -67.16 -61.49
C GLY A 3 -23.42 -66.34 -61.87
N LYS A 4 -23.35 -65.13 -62.43
CA LYS A 4 -22.27 -64.46 -63.18
C LYS A 4 -22.32 -62.96 -62.88
N LYS A 5 -21.18 -62.38 -62.48
CA LYS A 5 -20.95 -60.92 -62.58
C LYS A 5 -21.05 -60.55 -64.05
N GLU A 6 -22.02 -59.70 -64.39
CA GLU A 6 -22.16 -59.11 -65.72
C GLU A 6 -20.82 -58.47 -66.11
N ARG A 7 -20.24 -58.93 -67.22
CA ARG A 7 -18.98 -58.42 -67.76
C ARG A 7 -19.27 -57.02 -68.31
N GLY A 8 -18.95 -55.99 -67.51
CA GLY A 8 -19.06 -54.59 -67.93
C GLY A 8 -18.31 -54.35 -69.23
N GLU A 9 -19.00 -53.74 -70.21
CA GLU A 9 -18.47 -53.42 -71.53
C GLU A 9 -17.11 -52.72 -71.46
N SER A 10 -16.12 -53.27 -72.16
CA SER A 10 -14.82 -52.64 -72.38
C SER A 10 -14.78 -51.94 -73.73
N LYS A 11 -14.23 -50.72 -73.78
CA LYS A 11 -13.97 -49.98 -75.02
C LYS A 11 -12.47 -50.01 -75.35
N VAL A 12 -12.14 -50.00 -76.64
CA VAL A 12 -10.76 -49.88 -77.11
C VAL A 12 -10.45 -48.39 -77.30
N CYS A 13 -9.34 -47.92 -76.73
CA CYS A 13 -8.85 -46.56 -76.91
C CYS A 13 -8.36 -46.38 -78.36
N PRO A 14 -8.83 -45.37 -79.12
CA PRO A 14 -8.42 -45.18 -80.50
C PRO A 14 -6.98 -44.67 -80.67
N VAL A 15 -6.38 -44.14 -79.60
CA VAL A 15 -5.03 -43.53 -79.65
C VAL A 15 -3.93 -44.55 -79.44
N CYS A 16 -4.08 -45.46 -78.46
CA CYS A 16 -3.07 -46.47 -78.13
C CYS A 16 -3.58 -47.91 -78.21
N ASN A 17 -4.80 -48.12 -78.71
CA ASN A 17 -5.45 -49.42 -78.88
C ASN A 17 -5.61 -50.26 -77.58
N ALA A 18 -5.43 -49.65 -76.41
CA ALA A 18 -5.63 -50.31 -75.12
C ALA A 18 -7.12 -50.62 -74.87
N ARG A 19 -7.44 -51.83 -74.39
CA ARG A 19 -8.81 -52.24 -74.04
C ARG A 19 -9.11 -51.91 -72.57
N ILE A 20 -10.10 -51.04 -72.33
CA ILE A 20 -10.34 -50.40 -71.03
C ILE A 20 -11.81 -50.51 -70.67
N SER A 21 -12.12 -50.79 -69.40
CA SER A 21 -13.51 -50.77 -68.92
C SER A 21 -14.14 -49.39 -69.12
N ARG A 22 -15.42 -49.33 -69.53
CA ARG A 22 -16.15 -48.08 -69.78
C ARG A 22 -16.04 -47.06 -68.64
N SER A 23 -16.05 -47.52 -67.38
CA SER A 23 -15.89 -46.69 -66.18
C SER A 23 -14.51 -46.01 -66.03
N ARG A 24 -13.47 -46.54 -66.67
CA ARG A 24 -12.09 -46.02 -66.57
C ARG A 24 -11.63 -45.29 -67.83
N TYR A 25 -12.42 -45.31 -68.90
CA TYR A 25 -12.06 -44.73 -70.20
C TYR A 25 -11.73 -43.23 -70.10
N ALA A 26 -12.59 -42.41 -69.47
CA ALA A 26 -12.35 -40.97 -69.30
C ALA A 26 -11.12 -40.65 -68.43
N GLY A 27 -10.81 -41.51 -67.46
CA GLY A 27 -9.61 -41.37 -66.63
C GLY A 27 -8.32 -41.82 -67.33
N HIS A 28 -8.44 -42.73 -68.30
CA HIS A 28 -7.32 -43.12 -69.17
C HIS A 28 -6.99 -42.02 -70.17
N MET A 29 -7.98 -41.46 -70.87
CA MET A 29 -7.75 -40.39 -71.86
C MET A 29 -7.04 -39.18 -71.22
N ARG A 30 -7.45 -38.76 -70.02
CA ARG A 30 -6.81 -37.65 -69.30
C ARG A 30 -5.38 -37.93 -68.82
N ARG A 31 -5.11 -39.14 -68.32
CA ARG A 31 -3.80 -39.47 -67.70
C ARG A 31 -2.75 -39.91 -68.70
N VAL A 32 -3.15 -40.58 -69.77
CA VAL A 32 -2.22 -41.17 -70.74
C VAL A 32 -2.04 -40.28 -71.96
N HIS A 33 -3.10 -39.60 -72.41
CA HIS A 33 -3.07 -38.80 -73.64
C HIS A 33 -3.15 -37.29 -73.39
N GLY A 34 -3.34 -36.84 -72.16
CA GLY A 34 -3.31 -35.40 -71.82
C GLY A 34 -4.45 -34.56 -72.39
N ASP A 35 -5.37 -35.14 -73.16
CA ASP A 35 -6.48 -34.42 -73.80
C ASP A 35 -7.60 -34.13 -72.80
N GLY A 36 -7.38 -33.10 -71.99
CA GLY A 36 -8.41 -32.39 -71.27
C GLY A 36 -8.85 -31.17 -72.08
N ALA A 37 -9.87 -31.34 -72.92
CA ALA A 37 -10.69 -30.23 -73.41
C ALA A 37 -11.15 -29.39 -72.20
N ASN A 38 -10.73 -28.13 -72.18
CA ASN A 38 -11.09 -27.17 -71.16
C ASN A 38 -12.43 -26.52 -71.55
N GLU A 39 -13.53 -27.05 -71.02
CA GLU A 39 -14.84 -26.38 -71.03
C GLU A 39 -15.17 -25.86 -69.63
N GLY A 40 -15.41 -24.55 -69.55
CA GLY A 40 -16.43 -23.94 -68.68
C GLY A 40 -16.34 -24.20 -67.17
N GLY A 41 -15.43 -23.52 -66.48
CA GLY A 41 -15.49 -23.35 -65.03
C GLY A 41 -15.65 -21.88 -64.67
N GLN A 42 -16.81 -21.48 -64.15
CA GLN A 42 -17.00 -20.18 -63.49
C GLN A 42 -15.91 -19.97 -62.41
N PRO A 43 -15.35 -18.75 -62.28
CA PRO A 43 -14.39 -18.49 -61.21
C PRO A 43 -15.07 -18.61 -59.85
N ARG A 44 -14.60 -19.59 -59.05
CA ARG A 44 -15.01 -19.80 -57.67
C ARG A 44 -14.70 -18.58 -56.82
N ALA A 45 -15.66 -18.20 -55.98
CA ALA A 45 -15.62 -17.12 -54.99
C ALA A 45 -14.65 -17.38 -53.80
N GLU A 46 -13.46 -17.93 -54.04
CA GLU A 46 -12.47 -18.24 -52.98
C GLU A 46 -11.61 -17.02 -52.59
N GLY A 47 -11.47 -16.03 -53.47
CA GLY A 47 -10.72 -14.79 -53.19
C GLY A 47 -11.42 -13.84 -52.20
N ALA A 48 -12.75 -13.72 -52.28
CA ALA A 48 -13.53 -12.79 -51.47
C ALA A 48 -13.66 -13.22 -49.99
N GLN A 49 -13.63 -14.52 -49.70
CA GLN A 49 -13.73 -15.04 -48.32
C GLN A 49 -12.39 -14.96 -47.54
N LYS A 50 -11.24 -15.13 -48.22
CA LYS A 50 -9.91 -14.99 -47.60
C LYS A 50 -9.65 -13.56 -47.11
N GLY A 51 -10.01 -12.54 -47.89
CA GLY A 51 -9.86 -11.13 -47.51
C GLY A 51 -10.70 -10.77 -46.27
N LYS A 52 -11.97 -11.18 -46.24
CA LYS A 52 -12.88 -10.92 -45.10
C LYS A 52 -12.43 -11.59 -43.80
N ARG A 53 -11.80 -12.77 -43.87
CA ARG A 53 -11.28 -13.50 -42.70
C ARG A 53 -9.99 -12.90 -42.14
N ALA A 54 -9.10 -12.39 -43.00
CA ALA A 54 -7.88 -11.70 -42.59
C ALA A 54 -8.18 -10.36 -41.91
N GLU A 55 -9.12 -9.58 -42.46
CA GLU A 55 -9.55 -8.31 -41.88
C GLU A 55 -10.26 -8.47 -40.53
N ARG A 56 -11.11 -9.50 -40.37
CA ARG A 56 -11.71 -9.84 -39.06
C ARG A 56 -10.66 -10.22 -38.00
N ARG A 57 -9.63 -10.99 -38.38
CA ARG A 57 -8.52 -11.35 -37.46
C ARG A 57 -7.68 -10.12 -37.07
N LYS A 58 -7.39 -9.21 -38.00
CA LYS A 58 -6.69 -7.96 -37.69
C LYS A 58 -7.50 -7.09 -36.72
N ALA A 59 -8.80 -6.94 -36.95
CA ALA A 59 -9.70 -6.19 -36.07
C ALA A 59 -9.79 -6.81 -34.66
N GLU A 60 -9.85 -8.15 -34.58
CA GLU A 60 -9.88 -8.86 -33.29
C GLU A 60 -8.57 -8.72 -32.52
N LEU A 61 -7.41 -8.82 -33.20
CA LEU A 61 -6.10 -8.60 -32.60
C LEU A 61 -5.92 -7.15 -32.15
N ALA A 62 -6.37 -6.17 -32.94
CA ALA A 62 -6.36 -4.76 -32.57
C ALA A 62 -7.24 -4.51 -31.33
N ARG A 63 -8.43 -5.12 -31.27
CA ARG A 63 -9.33 -5.04 -30.10
C ARG A 63 -8.71 -5.69 -28.86
N LYS A 64 -8.06 -6.84 -29.00
CA LYS A 64 -7.38 -7.56 -27.91
C LYS A 64 -6.12 -6.85 -27.42
N ARG A 65 -5.39 -6.18 -28.32
CA ARG A 65 -4.24 -5.31 -27.98
C ARG A 65 -4.71 -4.06 -27.25
N ARG A 66 -5.80 -3.44 -27.70
CA ARG A 66 -6.42 -2.27 -27.06
C ARG A 66 -7.00 -2.60 -25.67
N SER A 67 -7.65 -3.75 -25.52
CA SER A 67 -8.16 -4.18 -24.21
C SER A 67 -7.03 -4.50 -23.25
N ARG A 68 -5.99 -5.22 -23.70
CA ARG A 68 -4.79 -5.50 -22.90
C ARG A 68 -4.08 -4.21 -22.47
N SER A 69 -3.93 -3.23 -23.35
CA SER A 69 -3.33 -1.94 -22.99
C SER A 69 -4.19 -1.17 -21.98
N ILE A 70 -5.52 -1.19 -22.11
CA ILE A 70 -6.42 -0.55 -21.13
C ILE A 70 -6.30 -1.23 -19.77
N THR A 71 -6.29 -2.57 -19.72
CA THR A 71 -6.15 -3.31 -18.45
C THR A 71 -4.83 -3.00 -17.76
N VAL A 72 -3.71 -2.99 -18.50
CA VAL A 72 -2.37 -2.69 -17.93
C VAL A 72 -2.31 -1.27 -17.38
N VAL A 73 -2.81 -0.28 -18.13
CA VAL A 73 -2.84 1.12 -17.68
C VAL A 73 -3.75 1.29 -16.46
N ALA A 74 -4.93 0.68 -16.45
CA ALA A 74 -5.85 0.73 -15.30
C ALA A 74 -5.24 0.08 -14.05
N SER A 75 -4.53 -1.06 -14.19
CA SER A 75 -3.84 -1.68 -13.06
C SER A 75 -2.69 -0.83 -12.53
N ALA A 76 -1.91 -0.17 -13.41
CA ALA A 76 -0.83 0.72 -12.99
C ALA A 76 -1.36 1.96 -12.26
N LEU A 77 -2.44 2.56 -12.75
CA LEU A 77 -3.11 3.68 -12.09
C LEU A 77 -3.71 3.28 -10.74
N PHE A 78 -4.26 2.07 -10.62
CA PHE A 78 -4.76 1.56 -9.35
C PHE A 78 -3.64 1.38 -8.32
N VAL A 79 -2.50 0.80 -8.72
CA VAL A 79 -1.33 0.67 -7.83
C VAL A 79 -0.78 2.03 -7.41
N LEU A 80 -0.73 3.00 -8.32
CA LEU A 80 -0.31 4.37 -7.99
C LEU A 80 -1.31 5.08 -7.06
N ALA A 81 -2.61 4.88 -7.25
CA ALA A 81 -3.63 5.45 -6.38
C ALA A 81 -3.62 4.82 -4.98
N VAL A 82 -3.47 3.49 -4.89
CA VAL A 82 -3.36 2.78 -3.60
C VAL A 82 -2.05 3.12 -2.91
N GLY A 83 -0.92 3.10 -3.63
CA GLY A 83 0.39 3.47 -3.09
C GLY A 83 0.44 4.93 -2.66
N GLY A 84 -0.11 5.85 -3.46
CA GLY A 84 -0.25 7.26 -3.10
C GLY A 84 -1.18 7.49 -1.92
N GLY A 85 -2.30 6.75 -1.83
CA GLY A 85 -3.21 6.81 -0.69
C GLY A 85 -2.58 6.32 0.61
N ILE A 86 -1.80 5.23 0.56
CA ILE A 86 -1.05 4.72 1.72
C ILE A 86 0.03 5.73 2.14
N TYR A 87 0.79 6.26 1.19
CA TYR A 87 1.85 7.24 1.45
C TYR A 87 1.31 8.51 2.13
N LEU A 88 0.22 9.07 1.60
CA LEU A 88 -0.42 10.26 2.18
C LEU A 88 -1.07 9.98 3.54
N ALA A 89 -1.54 8.77 3.80
CA ALA A 89 -2.11 8.40 5.09
C ALA A 89 -1.06 8.26 6.20
N THR A 90 0.17 7.83 5.86
CA THR A 90 1.25 7.65 6.84
C THR A 90 2.02 8.94 7.16
N ASP A 91 2.09 9.88 6.21
CA ASP A 91 2.79 11.16 6.38
C ASP A 91 1.95 12.24 7.08
N ASN A 92 0.74 11.94 7.56
CA ASN A 92 -0.09 12.93 8.26
C ASN A 92 0.17 13.00 9.78
N ASP A 93 1.10 12.20 10.30
CA ASP A 93 1.60 12.26 11.69
C ASP A 93 2.76 13.28 11.82
N GLN A 94 2.67 14.41 11.12
CA GLN A 94 3.71 15.44 11.01
C GLN A 94 3.54 16.57 12.05
N SER A 95 3.20 16.21 13.29
CA SER A 95 3.44 17.12 14.42
C SER A 95 4.78 16.73 15.03
N SER A 96 5.87 17.24 14.44
CA SER A 96 7.25 16.97 14.87
C SER A 96 7.77 18.00 15.89
N GLY A 97 6.93 18.96 16.28
CA GLY A 97 7.24 19.99 17.26
C GLY A 97 6.71 19.66 18.66
N PRO A 98 7.18 20.39 19.69
CA PRO A 98 6.65 20.27 21.05
C PRO A 98 5.17 20.63 21.10
N GLU A 99 4.39 19.92 21.93
CA GLU A 99 2.94 20.21 22.08
C GLU A 99 2.67 21.61 22.68
N PRO A 100 1.51 22.21 22.40
CA PRO A 100 1.11 23.49 23.02
C PRO A 100 1.10 23.39 24.55
N VAL A 101 1.59 24.43 25.22
CA VAL A 101 1.58 24.49 26.69
C VAL A 101 0.30 25.14 27.21
N GLN A 102 -0.17 24.63 28.34
CA GLN A 102 -1.21 25.21 29.16
C GLN A 102 -0.71 26.48 29.87
N PRO A 103 -1.61 27.35 30.34
CA PRO A 103 -1.25 28.46 31.22
C PRO A 103 -0.42 27.98 32.42
N PRO A 104 0.53 28.79 32.91
CA PRO A 104 1.34 28.43 34.06
C PRO A 104 0.44 28.07 35.27
N PRO A 105 0.63 26.90 35.88
CA PRO A 105 -0.15 26.50 37.04
C PRO A 105 0.19 27.33 38.28
N PRO A 106 -0.68 27.31 39.32
CA PRO A 106 -0.36 27.88 40.62
C PRO A 106 0.95 27.31 41.17
N GLN A 107 1.72 28.17 41.81
CA GLN A 107 3.03 27.83 42.36
C GLN A 107 3.32 28.63 43.62
N THR A 108 4.06 28.02 44.54
CA THR A 108 4.61 28.64 45.74
C THR A 108 6.11 28.88 45.55
N GLN A 109 6.82 29.21 46.63
CA GLN A 109 8.28 29.34 46.58
C GLN A 109 8.99 28.02 46.28
N THR A 110 8.38 26.87 46.59
CA THR A 110 9.03 25.55 46.51
C THR A 110 8.26 24.52 45.69
N THR A 111 6.98 24.76 45.40
CA THR A 111 6.12 23.77 44.74
C THR A 111 5.32 24.36 43.58
N VAL A 112 4.99 23.50 42.62
CA VAL A 112 3.98 23.73 41.60
C VAL A 112 2.83 22.75 41.85
N THR A 113 1.59 23.22 41.73
CA THR A 113 0.39 22.42 42.02
C THR A 113 -0.51 22.31 40.80
N LEU A 114 -0.90 21.09 40.44
CA LEU A 114 -1.87 20.81 39.37
C LEU A 114 -3.16 20.25 39.98
N GLY A 115 -4.31 20.83 39.66
CA GLY A 115 -5.60 20.28 40.10
C GLY A 115 -5.89 18.96 39.39
N LEU A 116 -6.18 17.90 40.15
CA LEU A 116 -6.50 16.58 39.59
C LEU A 116 -7.69 16.62 38.64
N SER A 117 -8.66 17.52 38.89
CA SER A 117 -9.84 17.72 38.03
C SER A 117 -9.52 18.31 36.65
N ALA A 118 -8.35 18.91 36.48
CA ALA A 118 -7.88 19.43 35.18
C ALA A 118 -7.08 18.40 34.39
N LEU A 119 -6.77 17.24 34.99
CA LEU A 119 -6.02 16.17 34.36
C LEU A 119 -6.96 15.06 33.88
N GLY A 120 -6.54 14.36 32.85
CA GLY A 120 -7.24 13.20 32.30
C GLY A 120 -6.32 12.41 31.39
N ASP A 121 -6.90 11.51 30.61
CA ASP A 121 -6.14 10.60 29.73
C ASP A 121 -5.37 11.36 28.64
N SER A 122 -5.82 12.57 28.28
CA SER A 122 -5.07 13.48 27.40
C SER A 122 -4.04 14.28 28.19
N ALA A 123 -2.77 14.12 27.80
CA ALA A 123 -1.63 14.78 28.37
C ALA A 123 -1.73 16.29 28.24
N GLN A 124 -1.45 16.96 29.35
CA GLN A 124 -1.37 18.41 29.44
C GLN A 124 0.09 18.80 29.58
N PHE A 125 0.54 19.73 28.73
CA PHE A 125 1.92 20.21 28.74
C PHE A 125 2.00 21.55 29.46
N TYR A 126 3.06 21.74 30.23
CA TYR A 126 3.28 22.91 31.07
C TYR A 126 4.73 23.38 30.93
N THR A 127 4.98 24.60 31.39
CA THR A 127 6.33 25.15 31.50
C THR A 127 6.55 25.77 32.87
N TYR A 128 7.76 25.61 33.39
CA TYR A 128 8.25 26.31 34.57
C TYR A 128 9.48 27.14 34.20
N ASN A 129 9.49 28.44 34.54
CA ASN A 129 10.63 29.30 34.24
C ASN A 129 11.69 29.16 35.35
N ALA A 130 12.76 28.43 35.06
CA ALA A 130 13.92 28.28 35.93
C ALA A 130 15.01 29.27 35.52
N ASN A 131 14.97 30.48 36.08
CA ASN A 131 15.95 31.55 35.83
C ASN A 131 16.11 31.87 34.34
N GLY A 132 15.01 32.12 33.64
CA GLY A 132 14.99 32.42 32.20
C GLY A 132 14.95 31.20 31.29
N VAL A 133 15.12 29.98 31.81
CA VAL A 133 15.01 28.73 31.03
C VAL A 133 13.62 28.12 31.23
N ASN A 134 12.89 27.90 30.14
CA ASN A 134 11.57 27.27 30.18
C ASN A 134 11.70 25.74 30.24
N VAL A 135 11.56 25.19 31.44
CA VAL A 135 11.55 23.75 31.70
C VAL A 135 10.16 23.22 31.37
N ARG A 136 10.07 22.44 30.29
CA ARG A 136 8.80 21.85 29.83
C ARG A 136 8.58 20.47 30.45
N TYR A 137 7.35 20.21 30.86
CA TYR A 137 6.92 18.94 31.44
C TYR A 137 5.47 18.67 31.07
N PHE A 138 5.02 17.42 31.22
CA PHE A 138 3.65 17.03 30.96
C PHE A 138 3.10 16.19 32.11
N ALA A 139 1.77 16.20 32.22
CA ALA A 139 1.02 15.35 33.14
C ALA A 139 -0.13 14.66 32.38
N ALA A 140 -0.35 13.38 32.63
CA ALA A 140 -1.45 12.61 32.07
C ALA A 140 -1.96 11.58 33.09
N VAL A 141 -3.23 11.21 32.99
CA VAL A 141 -3.79 10.07 33.73
C VAL A 141 -3.56 8.80 32.91
N GLY A 142 -2.96 7.80 33.54
CA GLY A 142 -2.73 6.49 32.94
C GLY A 142 -4.00 5.65 32.92
N SER A 143 -4.00 4.56 32.16
CA SER A 143 -5.10 3.58 32.17
C SER A 143 -5.25 2.85 33.51
N ASP A 144 -4.27 2.98 34.42
CA ASP A 144 -4.32 2.54 35.80
C ASP A 144 -5.01 3.53 36.74
N GLY A 145 -5.44 4.70 36.23
CA GLY A 145 -6.08 5.77 36.98
C GLY A 145 -5.12 6.67 37.76
N ASN A 146 -3.81 6.46 37.66
CA ASN A 146 -2.81 7.26 38.35
C ASN A 146 -2.34 8.44 37.50
N VAL A 147 -1.83 9.49 38.14
CA VAL A 147 -1.19 10.60 37.44
C VAL A 147 0.28 10.28 37.17
N HIS A 148 0.69 10.45 35.93
CA HIS A 148 2.07 10.31 35.48
C HIS A 148 2.61 11.66 35.03
N VAL A 149 3.76 12.05 35.57
CA VAL A 149 4.43 13.32 35.26
C VAL A 149 5.88 13.06 34.87
N ALA A 150 6.30 13.71 33.78
CA ALA A 150 7.69 13.69 33.36
C ALA A 150 8.04 14.96 32.58
N LEU A 151 9.34 15.19 32.37
CA LEU A 151 9.80 16.27 31.51
C LEU A 151 9.50 15.98 30.04
N ASP A 152 9.31 17.05 29.29
CA ASP A 152 9.22 17.05 27.83
C ASP A 152 10.63 16.97 27.19
N ALA A 153 11.49 16.10 27.74
CA ALA A 153 12.87 15.87 27.34
C ALA A 153 13.39 14.55 27.93
N CYS A 154 14.43 13.98 27.32
CA CYS A 154 15.16 12.81 27.83
C CYS A 154 16.66 13.02 27.79
N ASP A 155 17.39 12.19 28.53
CA ASP A 155 18.84 12.32 28.70
C ASP A 155 19.63 12.18 27.39
N VAL A 156 19.02 11.58 26.37
CA VAL A 156 19.65 11.29 25.08
C VAL A 156 19.30 12.32 24.00
N CYS A 157 18.05 12.78 23.94
CA CYS A 157 17.55 13.59 22.82
C CYS A 157 17.28 15.05 23.19
N TYR A 158 17.54 15.48 24.43
CA TYR A 158 17.21 16.84 24.88
C TYR A 158 17.89 17.94 24.05
N SER A 159 19.04 17.67 23.41
CA SER A 159 19.73 18.64 22.54
C SER A 159 18.87 19.07 21.35
N GLU A 160 17.98 18.21 20.88
CA GLU A 160 17.17 18.42 19.68
C GLU A 160 15.94 19.30 19.94
N LYS A 161 15.56 19.52 21.20
CA LYS A 161 14.43 20.38 21.62
C LYS A 161 13.07 20.02 21.00
N LYS A 162 12.88 18.79 20.52
CA LYS A 162 11.62 18.34 19.87
C LYS A 162 10.56 17.86 20.85
N GLY A 163 10.94 17.45 22.06
CA GLY A 163 10.02 16.97 23.09
C GLY A 163 9.32 15.65 22.74
N TYR A 164 8.12 15.50 23.31
CA TYR A 164 7.24 14.37 23.23
C TYR A 164 5.87 14.79 22.73
N ARG A 165 5.13 13.82 22.19
CA ARG A 165 3.69 13.96 21.92
C ARG A 165 2.93 12.74 22.38
N GLN A 166 1.67 12.90 22.73
CA GLN A 166 0.79 11.76 22.96
C GLN A 166 0.33 11.11 21.66
N VAL A 167 0.36 9.78 21.61
CA VAL A 167 -0.29 8.98 20.58
C VAL A 167 -1.09 7.87 21.25
N GLY A 168 -2.40 8.09 21.46
CA GLY A 168 -3.22 7.15 22.23
C GLY A 168 -2.68 6.96 23.66
N GLY A 169 -2.44 5.71 24.06
CA GLY A 169 -1.95 5.37 25.41
C GLY A 169 -0.44 5.50 25.63
N VAL A 170 0.31 6.07 24.67
CA VAL A 170 1.77 6.20 24.74
C VAL A 170 2.23 7.65 24.56
N MET A 171 3.36 8.00 25.19
CA MET A 171 4.16 9.16 24.81
C MET A 171 5.22 8.77 23.80
N LYS A 172 5.26 9.48 22.68
CA LYS A 172 6.22 9.26 21.60
C LYS A 172 7.24 10.39 21.56
N CYS A 173 8.53 10.04 21.54
CA CYS A 173 9.59 11.02 21.35
C CYS A 173 9.53 11.59 19.93
N ASN A 174 9.43 12.92 19.80
CA ASN A 174 9.38 13.60 18.51
C ASN A 174 10.72 13.55 17.76
N ASN A 175 11.81 13.17 18.44
CA ASN A 175 13.11 13.03 17.80
C ASN A 175 13.39 11.61 17.29
N CYS A 176 13.39 10.61 18.18
CA CYS A 176 13.82 9.24 17.84
C CYS A 176 12.65 8.27 17.61
N GLY A 177 11.41 8.70 17.81
CA GLY A 177 10.20 7.92 17.55
C GLY A 177 9.91 6.81 18.56
N LYS A 178 10.71 6.64 19.61
CA LYS A 178 10.42 5.68 20.68
C LYS A 178 9.12 6.02 21.40
N GLU A 179 8.37 4.99 21.74
CA GLU A 179 7.06 5.06 22.37
C GLU A 179 7.13 4.46 23.78
N PHE A 180 6.48 5.13 24.73
CA PHE A 180 6.47 4.77 26.14
C PHE A 180 5.04 4.77 26.64
N ALA A 181 4.56 3.65 27.16
CA ALA A 181 3.23 3.59 27.77
C ALA A 181 3.14 4.62 28.90
N ILE A 182 2.03 5.38 28.94
CA ILE A 182 1.86 6.43 29.95
C ILE A 182 1.94 5.84 31.36
N VAL A 183 1.35 4.65 31.56
CA VAL A 183 1.39 3.91 32.83
C VAL A 183 2.80 3.50 33.30
N SER A 184 3.77 3.45 32.39
CA SER A 184 5.17 3.14 32.69
C SER A 184 5.99 4.40 33.06
N ILE A 185 5.45 5.60 32.84
CA ILE A 185 6.13 6.87 33.14
C ILE A 185 6.02 7.14 34.64
N GLY A 186 7.15 7.31 35.32
CA GLY A 186 7.22 7.45 36.77
C GLY A 186 7.26 6.14 37.53
N THR A 187 7.27 5.00 36.84
CA THR A 187 7.41 3.66 37.43
C THR A 187 8.64 2.93 36.92
N GLU A 188 8.87 2.92 35.59
CA GLU A 188 10.01 2.23 34.96
C GLU A 188 11.18 3.16 34.63
N ASN A 189 10.93 4.45 34.43
CA ASN A 189 11.93 5.45 34.00
C ASN A 189 12.67 6.15 35.16
N LEU A 190 12.67 5.57 36.37
CA LEU A 190 13.20 6.19 37.59
C LEU A 190 14.70 6.53 37.50
N THR A 191 15.47 5.75 36.73
CA THR A 191 16.92 5.92 36.57
C THR A 191 17.32 6.81 35.40
N GLY A 192 16.37 7.33 34.63
CA GLY A 192 16.64 8.12 33.42
C GLY A 192 16.95 7.27 32.18
N GLY A 193 17.65 7.88 31.21
CA GLY A 193 18.00 7.31 29.91
C GLY A 193 17.15 7.85 28.76
N CYS A 194 16.96 7.02 27.72
CA CYS A 194 16.13 7.37 26.56
C CYS A 194 14.63 7.23 26.87
N TRP A 195 14.17 7.88 27.93
CA TRP A 195 12.80 7.93 28.43
C TRP A 195 12.44 9.38 28.79
N PRO A 196 11.16 9.78 28.78
CA PRO A 196 10.75 11.05 29.38
C PRO A 196 11.37 11.17 30.77
N SER A 197 12.09 12.25 31.06
CA SER A 197 12.87 12.31 32.29
C SER A 197 11.94 12.41 33.51
N PHE A 198 12.11 11.48 34.45
CA PHE A 198 11.22 11.30 35.60
C PHE A 198 11.05 12.57 36.46
N VAL A 199 9.82 12.90 36.86
CA VAL A 199 9.54 13.96 37.83
C VAL A 199 8.79 13.34 39.01
N PRO A 200 9.36 13.35 40.23
CA PRO A 200 8.66 12.85 41.40
C PRO A 200 7.47 13.76 41.74
N ILE A 201 6.36 13.12 42.09
CA ILE A 201 5.12 13.79 42.50
C ILE A 201 4.65 13.28 43.86
N SER A 202 3.84 14.09 44.52
CA SER A 202 2.99 13.65 45.63
C SER A 202 1.57 14.12 45.39
N ILE A 203 0.58 13.38 45.90
CA ILE A 203 -0.82 13.79 45.88
C ILE A 203 -1.17 14.37 47.25
N ASP A 204 -1.70 15.59 47.27
CA ASP A 204 -2.21 16.26 48.47
C ASP A 204 -3.66 16.69 48.21
N GLY A 205 -4.60 15.98 48.82
CA GLY A 205 -6.04 16.19 48.59
C GLY A 205 -6.41 16.04 47.11
N SER A 206 -6.83 17.15 46.50
CA SER A 206 -7.23 17.23 45.08
C SER A 206 -6.12 17.73 44.15
N GLU A 207 -4.88 17.80 44.64
CA GLU A 207 -3.76 18.39 43.90
C GLU A 207 -2.60 17.41 43.71
N VAL A 208 -1.96 17.50 42.54
CA VAL A 208 -0.66 16.92 42.25
C VAL A 208 0.38 17.98 42.60
N VAL A 209 1.28 17.64 43.51
CA VAL A 209 2.33 18.52 43.99
C VAL A 209 3.67 18.10 43.37
N ILE A 210 4.32 19.05 42.70
CA ILE A 210 5.65 18.89 42.09
C ILE A 210 6.62 19.82 42.81
N GLN A 211 7.76 19.29 43.26
CA GLN A 211 8.83 20.11 43.83
C GLN A 211 9.54 20.91 42.73
N ILE A 212 9.67 22.22 42.91
CA ILE A 212 10.38 23.11 41.97
C ILE A 212 11.84 22.67 41.79
N SER A 213 12.46 22.10 42.82
CA SER A 213 13.82 21.54 42.73
C SER A 213 13.94 20.43 41.69
N SER A 214 12.90 19.62 41.49
CA SER A 214 12.87 18.56 40.48
C SER A 214 12.80 19.09 39.05
N LEU A 215 12.21 20.28 38.85
CA LEU A 215 12.16 20.95 37.54
C LEU A 215 13.44 21.77 37.30
N SER A 216 13.79 22.64 38.24
CA SER A 216 14.95 23.52 38.15
C SER A 216 16.29 22.77 38.09
N GLY A 217 16.42 21.65 38.82
CA GLY A 217 17.59 20.78 38.77
C GLY A 217 17.84 20.17 37.39
N LYS A 218 16.83 20.10 36.54
CA LYS A 218 16.91 19.55 35.18
C LYS A 218 16.89 20.63 34.10
N ARG A 219 17.04 21.91 34.45
CA ARG A 219 17.01 23.01 33.46
C ARG A 219 18.04 22.86 32.35
N PHE A 220 19.16 22.16 32.59
CA PHE A 220 20.20 21.92 31.59
C PHE A 220 19.68 21.22 30.33
N MET A 221 18.60 20.45 30.44
CA MET A 221 17.94 19.82 29.29
C MET A 221 17.28 20.82 28.34
N PHE A 222 17.03 22.06 28.81
CA PHE A 222 16.28 23.09 28.11
C PHE A 222 17.09 24.36 27.82
N GLN A 223 18.38 24.35 28.15
CA GLN A 223 19.34 25.41 27.77
C GLN A 223 19.75 25.30 26.31
#